data_AF-A0A9X2THU5-F1
#
_entry.id   AF-A0A9X2THU5-F1
#
_cell.length_a   1.000
_cell.length_b   1.000
_cell.length_c   1.000
_cell.angle_alpha   90.00
_cell.angle_beta   90.00
_cell.angle_gamma   90.00
#
_symmetry.space_group_name_H-M   'P 1'
#
loop_
_entity.id
_entity.type
_entity.pdbx_description
1 polymer ?
#
loop_
_entity_poly.entity_id
_entity_poly.type
_entity_poly.pdbx_seq_one_letter_code
_entity_poly.pdbx_strand_id
1 'polypeptide(L)'
;MNAHLAVVGRRSSHPVEGSDRSPLDLTDTALPTSVHGTEARRLFRALDDALREMRVRQAQAPADAKSALRLGLIVTAENGTALDVHTASTNLRTVDLDNSDDRETVLGELRDLEQEFLAGG
;
A
#
# COMPACT_ATOMS: atom_id res chain seq x y z
N MET A 1 15.52 -4.62 9.68
CA MET A 1 14.30 -5.20 9.06
C MET A 1 13.48 -4.04 8.56
N ASN A 2 12.86 -4.18 7.39
CA ASN A 2 12.14 -3.11 6.72
C ASN A 2 10.68 -3.52 6.51
N ALA A 3 9.75 -2.57 6.52
CA ALA A 3 8.33 -2.81 6.28
C ALA A 3 7.84 -1.92 5.14
N HIS A 4 8.00 -2.40 3.91
CA HIS A 4 7.69 -1.61 2.73
C HIS A 4 6.20 -1.63 2.40
N LEU A 5 5.62 -0.45 2.24
CA LEU A 5 4.25 -0.30 1.81
C LEU A 5 4.11 -0.69 0.34
N ALA A 6 3.07 -1.46 0.02
CA ALA A 6 2.82 -1.95 -1.33
C ALA A 6 1.32 -2.10 -1.63
N VAL A 7 0.99 -2.07 -2.92
CA VAL A 7 -0.26 -2.61 -3.44
C VAL A 7 -0.03 -4.08 -3.78
N VAL A 8 -0.73 -4.96 -3.09
CA VAL A 8 -0.61 -6.42 -3.20
C VAL A 8 -1.77 -6.98 -4.01
N GLY A 9 -1.44 -7.72 -5.06
CA GLY A 9 -2.37 -8.54 -5.82
C GLY A 9 -2.12 -10.03 -5.58
N ARG A 10 -2.90 -10.88 -6.24
CA ARG A 10 -2.84 -12.35 -6.05
C ARG A 10 -1.46 -12.99 -6.23
N ARG A 11 -0.65 -12.50 -7.19
CA ARG A 11 0.63 -13.11 -7.59
C ARG A 11 1.78 -12.12 -7.71
N SER A 12 1.52 -10.85 -7.44
CA SER A 12 2.49 -9.77 -7.56
C SER A 12 2.14 -8.66 -6.61
N SER A 13 3.12 -7.85 -6.28
CA SER A 13 2.97 -6.60 -5.55
C SER A 13 3.69 -5.49 -6.30
N HIS A 14 3.39 -4.25 -5.92
CA HIS A 14 4.12 -3.08 -6.39
C HIS A 14 4.33 -2.14 -5.21
N PRO A 15 5.56 -1.67 -4.96
CA PRO A 15 5.83 -0.76 -3.84
C PRO A 15 5.09 0.56 -4.05
N VAL A 16 4.73 1.18 -2.94
CA VAL A 16 4.31 2.58 -2.92
C VAL A 16 5.57 3.42 -2.80
N GLU A 17 5.85 4.23 -3.82
CA GLU A 17 7.08 5.01 -3.89
C GLU A 17 6.94 6.36 -3.18
N GLY A 18 7.95 6.72 -2.38
CA GLY A 18 8.10 8.04 -1.78
C GLY A 18 8.50 9.11 -2.81
N SER A 19 8.71 10.34 -2.34
CA SER A 19 9.04 11.48 -3.21
C SER A 19 10.37 11.34 -3.96
N ASP A 20 11.27 10.50 -3.46
CA ASP A 20 12.58 10.18 -4.02
C ASP A 20 12.57 8.92 -4.91
N ARG A 21 11.38 8.33 -5.15
CA ARG A 21 11.17 7.04 -5.83
C ARG A 21 11.69 5.82 -5.07
N SER A 22 12.04 5.97 -3.80
CA SER A 22 12.35 4.83 -2.94
C SER A 22 11.04 4.21 -2.41
N PRO A 23 10.96 2.89 -2.19
CA PRO A 23 9.82 2.29 -1.51
C PRO A 23 9.61 2.93 -0.14
N LEU A 24 8.37 3.28 0.17
CA LEU A 24 7.99 3.86 1.45
C LEU A 24 8.09 2.79 2.55
N ASP A 25 8.93 3.02 3.55
CA ASP A 25 9.15 2.11 4.68
C ASP A 25 8.44 2.63 5.92
N LEU A 26 7.50 1.86 6.47
CA LEU A 26 6.77 2.30 7.68
C LEU A 26 7.61 2.21 8.95
N THR A 27 8.82 1.65 8.90
CA THR A 27 9.76 1.72 10.03
C THR A 27 10.42 3.09 10.18
N ASP A 28 10.47 3.90 9.10
CA ASP A 28 11.11 5.22 9.09
C ASP A 28 10.17 6.37 8.68
N THR A 29 8.98 6.05 8.16
CA THR A 29 8.03 7.03 7.62
C THR A 29 6.78 7.09 8.49
N ALA A 30 6.52 8.24 9.10
CA ALA A 30 5.28 8.47 9.85
C ALA A 30 4.08 8.66 8.90
N LEU A 31 3.03 7.89 9.12
CA LEU A 31 1.77 8.05 8.40
C LEU A 31 1.09 9.40 8.73
N PRO A 32 0.42 10.04 7.75
CA PRO A 32 -0.29 11.28 7.99
C PRO A 32 -1.44 11.09 8.99
N THR A 33 -1.67 12.07 9.86
CA THR A 33 -2.72 12.03 10.89
C THR A 33 -4.13 12.35 10.36
N SER A 34 -4.24 12.87 9.14
CA SER A 34 -5.52 13.11 8.46
C SER A 34 -5.37 12.91 6.96
N VAL A 35 -6.50 12.85 6.23
CA VAL A 35 -6.50 12.82 4.75
C VAL A 35 -6.21 14.18 4.12
N HIS A 36 -6.05 15.22 4.93
CA HIS A 36 -5.78 16.58 4.51
C HIS A 36 -4.29 16.94 4.66
N GLY A 37 -3.89 18.00 3.98
CA GLY A 37 -2.50 18.47 3.98
C GLY A 37 -1.68 17.95 2.82
N THR A 38 -0.42 18.38 2.74
CA THR A 38 0.48 18.06 1.63
C THR A 38 0.95 16.62 1.70
N GLU A 39 1.17 16.11 2.91
CA GLU A 39 1.80 14.80 3.13
C GLU A 39 0.81 13.68 2.81
N ALA A 40 -0.45 13.84 3.24
CA ALA A 40 -1.54 12.96 2.83
C ALA A 40 -1.74 12.95 1.32
N ARG A 41 -1.74 14.12 0.67
CA ARG A 41 -1.85 14.20 -0.80
C ARG A 41 -0.73 13.46 -1.52
N ARG A 42 0.51 13.57 -1.02
CA ARG A 42 1.66 12.84 -1.58
C ARG A 42 1.48 11.33 -1.44
N LEU A 43 1.09 10.88 -0.26
CA LEU A 43 0.82 9.46 0.01
C LEU A 43 -0.28 8.90 -0.90
N PHE A 44 -1.45 9.55 -0.97
CA PHE A 44 -2.55 9.06 -1.80
C PHE A 44 -2.23 9.09 -3.30
N ARG A 45 -1.42 10.05 -3.74
CA ARG A 45 -0.93 10.08 -5.12
C ARG A 45 -0.01 8.89 -5.41
N ALA A 46 0.94 8.61 -4.52
CA ALA A 46 1.83 7.45 -4.64
C ALA A 46 1.04 6.13 -4.63
N LEU A 47 -0.01 6.04 -3.80
CA LEU A 47 -0.94 4.91 -3.79
C LEU A 47 -1.70 4.77 -5.11
N ASP A 48 -2.21 5.85 -5.69
CA ASP A 48 -2.89 5.81 -6.99
C ASP A 48 -1.94 5.35 -8.11
N ASP A 49 -0.70 5.86 -8.12
CA ASP A 49 0.32 5.47 -9.09
C ASP A 49 0.64 3.97 -8.97
N ALA A 50 0.87 3.47 -7.75
CA ALA A 50 1.13 2.03 -7.52
C ALA A 50 -0.08 1.15 -7.90
N LEU A 51 -1.29 1.63 -7.61
CA LEU A 51 -2.54 0.94 -7.94
C LEU A 51 -2.74 0.88 -9.46
N ARG A 52 -2.41 1.95 -10.18
CA ARG A 52 -2.46 2.02 -11.64
C ARG A 52 -1.50 1.00 -12.27
N GLU A 53 -0.26 0.94 -11.80
CA GLU A 53 0.73 -0.04 -12.26
C GLU A 53 0.25 -1.48 -12.04
N MET A 54 -0.30 -1.77 -10.86
CA MET A 54 -0.86 -3.09 -10.56
C MET A 54 -2.09 -3.42 -11.42
N ARG A 55 -2.96 -2.45 -11.71
CA ARG A 55 -4.11 -2.64 -12.61
C ARG A 55 -3.65 -2.93 -14.04
N VAL A 56 -2.64 -2.23 -14.55
CA VAL A 56 -2.02 -2.50 -15.86
C VAL A 56 -1.44 -3.91 -15.91
N ARG A 57 -0.68 -4.30 -14.88
CA ARG A 57 -0.08 -5.64 -14.78
C ARG A 57 -1.14 -6.74 -14.73
N GLN A 58 -2.20 -6.58 -13.93
CA GLN A 58 -3.30 -7.54 -13.88
C GLN A 58 -4.06 -7.62 -15.21
N ALA A 59 -4.21 -6.51 -15.94
CA ALA A 59 -4.86 -6.54 -17.25
C ALA A 59 -4.11 -7.38 -18.29
N GLN A 60 -2.78 -7.55 -18.13
CA GLN A 60 -1.97 -8.41 -18.98
C GLN A 60 -2.15 -9.91 -18.66
N ALA A 61 -2.79 -10.26 -17.54
CA ALA A 61 -3.02 -11.64 -17.11
C ALA A 61 -4.53 -11.90 -16.89
N PRO A 62 -5.23 -12.59 -17.82
CA PRO A 62 -6.69 -12.74 -17.77
C PRO A 62 -7.23 -13.33 -16.45
N ALA A 63 -6.48 -14.22 -15.81
CA ALA A 63 -6.85 -14.84 -14.54
C ALA A 63 -6.83 -13.87 -13.34
N ASP A 64 -6.15 -12.72 -13.47
CA ASP A 64 -5.98 -11.74 -12.40
C ASP A 64 -6.71 -10.42 -12.66
N ALA A 65 -7.29 -10.23 -13.85
CA ALA A 65 -7.92 -8.97 -14.24
C ALA A 65 -9.03 -8.48 -13.29
N LYS A 66 -9.65 -9.41 -12.53
CA LYS A 66 -10.70 -9.12 -11.53
C LYS A 66 -10.28 -9.45 -10.10
N SER A 67 -9.05 -9.92 -9.89
CA SER A 67 -8.55 -10.23 -8.56
C SER A 67 -8.46 -8.97 -7.72
N ALA A 68 -8.76 -9.07 -6.42
CA ALA A 68 -8.63 -7.95 -5.50
C ALA A 68 -7.20 -7.38 -5.53
N LEU A 69 -7.11 -6.06 -5.37
CA LEU A 69 -5.86 -5.37 -5.02
C LEU A 69 -6.04 -4.87 -3.60
N ARG A 70 -5.08 -5.15 -2.73
CA ARG A 70 -5.13 -4.79 -1.33
C ARG A 70 -3.93 -3.93 -1.00
N LEU A 71 -4.09 -3.09 0.00
CA LEU A 71 -2.95 -2.47 0.65
C LEU A 71 -2.19 -3.54 1.44
N GLY A 72 -0.87 -3.46 1.49
CA GLY A 72 -0.11 -4.39 2.32
C GLY A 72 1.28 -3.91 2.68
N LEU A 73 1.85 -4.57 3.69
CA LEU A 73 3.21 -4.38 4.16
C LEU A 73 4.02 -5.61 3.80
N ILE A 74 5.08 -5.39 3.02
CA ILE A 74 6.06 -6.42 2.68
C ILE A 74 7.21 -6.28 3.66
N VAL A 75 7.29 -7.23 4.60
CA VAL A 75 8.36 -7.27 5.59
C VAL A 75 9.57 -7.95 4.95
N THR A 76 10.70 -7.27 4.97
CA THR A 76 11.95 -7.81 4.41
C THR A 76 13.07 -7.84 5.45
N ALA A 77 13.93 -8.85 5.33
CA ALA A 77 15.22 -8.86 6.00
C ALA A 77 16.10 -7.71 5.50
N GLU A 78 17.16 -7.35 6.23
CA GLU A 78 18.05 -6.25 5.85
C GLU A 78 18.74 -6.43 4.49
N ASN A 79 18.84 -7.68 4.01
CA ASN A 79 19.36 -8.01 2.69
C ASN A 79 18.29 -7.95 1.57
N GLY A 80 17.07 -7.50 1.87
CA GLY A 80 15.94 -7.38 0.92
C GLY A 80 15.15 -8.67 0.70
N THR A 81 15.46 -9.76 1.40
CA THR A 81 14.68 -11.01 1.29
C THR A 81 13.31 -10.84 1.93
N ALA A 82 12.22 -11.08 1.19
CA ALA A 82 10.87 -11.04 1.75
C ALA A 82 10.68 -12.14 2.81
N LEU A 83 10.19 -11.73 3.98
CA LEU A 83 9.95 -12.57 5.14
C LEU A 83 8.45 -12.82 5.31
N ASP A 84 7.65 -11.76 5.23
CA ASP A 84 6.20 -11.84 5.43
C ASP A 84 5.44 -10.77 4.61
N VAL A 85 4.13 -10.98 4.44
CA VAL A 85 3.22 -10.04 3.76
C VAL A 85 1.93 -9.91 4.55
N HIS A 86 1.71 -8.73 5.13
CA HIS A 86 0.45 -8.36 5.78
C HIS A 86 -0.42 -7.60 4.78
N THR A 87 -1.72 -7.87 4.74
CA THR A 87 -2.63 -7.16 3.83
C THR A 87 -3.88 -6.67 4.53
N ALA A 88 -4.27 -5.45 4.21
CA ALA A 88 -5.56 -4.86 4.55
C ALA A 88 -6.72 -5.67 3.96
N SER A 89 -7.90 -5.51 4.53
CA SER A 89 -9.10 -6.19 4.07
C SER A 89 -9.69 -5.54 2.81
N THR A 90 -9.57 -4.21 2.72
CA THR A 90 -10.17 -3.37 1.69
C THR A 90 -9.65 -3.68 0.29
N ASN A 91 -10.57 -3.85 -0.66
CA ASN A 91 -10.25 -4.00 -2.07
C ASN A 91 -10.08 -2.63 -2.73
N LEU A 92 -8.83 -2.22 -2.93
CA LEU A 92 -8.44 -0.97 -3.58
C LEU A 92 -8.95 -0.83 -5.03
N ARG A 93 -9.46 -1.89 -5.67
CA ARG A 93 -10.10 -1.76 -7.00
C ARG A 93 -11.43 -1.02 -6.97
N THR A 94 -12.13 -1.04 -5.84
CA THR A 94 -13.44 -0.41 -5.67
C THR A 94 -13.37 0.94 -4.96
N VAL A 95 -12.17 1.35 -4.54
CA VAL A 95 -11.88 2.60 -3.84
C VAL A 95 -11.57 3.69 -4.86
N ASP A 96 -12.19 4.86 -4.69
CA ASP A 96 -11.88 6.10 -5.38
C ASP A 96 -10.96 6.96 -4.51
N LEU A 97 -9.67 6.97 -4.84
CA LEU A 97 -8.67 7.77 -4.14
C LEU A 97 -8.79 9.27 -4.41
N ASP A 98 -9.77 9.76 -5.17
CA ASP A 98 -10.13 11.18 -5.23
C ASP A 98 -11.23 11.57 -4.23
N ASN A 99 -11.98 10.58 -3.73
CA ASN A 99 -13.02 10.75 -2.73
C ASN A 99 -12.41 10.79 -1.30
N SER A 100 -12.90 11.71 -0.46
CA SER A 100 -12.40 11.88 0.92
C SER A 100 -12.70 10.71 1.83
N ASP A 101 -13.89 10.13 1.74
CA ASP A 101 -14.38 9.08 2.64
C ASP A 101 -13.63 7.76 2.37
N ASP A 102 -13.37 7.51 1.09
CA ASP A 102 -12.53 6.41 0.62
C ASP A 102 -11.07 6.58 1.07
N ARG A 103 -10.53 7.81 1.01
CA ARG A 103 -9.20 8.12 1.57
C ARG A 103 -9.16 7.89 3.07
N GLU A 104 -10.21 8.26 3.80
CA GLU A 104 -10.27 8.05 5.26
C GLU A 104 -10.27 6.56 5.61
N THR A 105 -11.02 5.76 4.85
CA THR A 105 -11.04 4.30 4.97
C THR A 105 -9.66 3.71 4.74
N VAL A 106 -8.98 4.11 3.65
CA VAL A 106 -7.61 3.64 3.34
C VAL A 106 -6.60 4.07 4.40
N LEU A 107 -6.72 5.29 4.93
CA LEU A 107 -5.85 5.77 6.00
C LEU A 107 -6.07 5.02 7.31
N GLY A 108 -7.31 4.62 7.60
CA GLY A 108 -7.63 3.73 8.72
C GLY A 108 -6.92 2.40 8.57
N GLU A 109 -7.10 1.71 7.44
CA GLU A 109 -6.47 0.41 7.17
C GLU A 109 -4.92 0.48 7.16
N LEU A 110 -4.34 1.59 6.69
CA LEU A 110 -2.90 1.83 6.78
C LEU A 110 -2.41 1.82 8.23
N ARG A 111 -3.15 2.49 9.12
CA ARG A 111 -2.80 2.56 10.54
C ARG A 111 -3.03 1.25 11.25
N ASP A 112 -4.10 0.54 10.92
CA ASP A 112 -4.37 -0.78 11.47
C ASP A 112 -3.23 -1.73 11.09
N LEU A 113 -2.78 -1.72 9.82
CA LEU A 113 -1.61 -2.48 9.37
C LEU A 113 -0.32 -2.08 10.09
N GLU A 114 -0.07 -0.78 10.24
CA GLU A 114 1.10 -0.27 10.98
C GLU A 114 1.07 -0.75 12.44
N GLN A 115 -0.09 -0.67 13.11
CA GLN A 115 -0.26 -1.10 14.49
C GLN A 115 -0.11 -2.61 14.66
N GLU A 116 -0.70 -3.41 13.78
CA GLU A 116 -0.54 -4.87 13.78
C GLU A 116 0.93 -5.27 13.63
N PHE A 117 1.65 -4.61 12.71
CA PHE A 117 3.08 -4.82 12.53
C PHE A 117 3.90 -4.44 13.77
N LEU A 118 3.65 -3.26 14.34
CA LEU A 118 4.36 -2.79 15.54
C LEU A 118 4.04 -3.61 16.80
N ALA A 119 2.85 -4.20 16.89
CA ALA A 119 2.45 -5.09 17.97
C ALA A 119 3.12 -6.48 17.87
N GLY A 120 3.84 -6.75 16.78
CA GLY A 120 4.61 -7.99 16.58
C GLY A 120 3.79 -9.14 16.03
N GLY A 121 2.83 -8.83 15.11
CA GLY A 121 2.05 -9.74 14.25
C GLY A 121 2.15 -11.24 14.51
#